data_AF-A0A519WWA6-F1
#
_entry.id   AF-A0A519WWA6-F1
#
_cell.length_a   1.000
_cell.length_b   1.000
_cell.length_c   1.000
_cell.angle_alpha   90.00
_cell.angle_beta   90.00
_cell.angle_gamma   90.00
#
_symmetry.space_group_name_H-M   'P 1'
#
loop_
_entity.id
_entity.type
_entity.pdbx_description
1 polymer ?
#
loop_
_entity_poly.entity_id
_entity_poly.type
_entity_poly.pdbx_seq_one_letter_code
_entity_poly.pdbx_strand_id
1 'polypeptide(L)' 'MEEFEISASDEIKERNFKLKSLGNQWYEIYDEGSNMVGEIKIDHQNHEHCESKGCTLDLPILNSIRKNIFLHKVFSED' A
#
# COMPACT_ATOMS: atom_id res chain seq x y z
N MET A 1 -12.07 -2.48 -11.25
CA MET A 1 -11.31 -2.72 -10.01
C MET A 1 -9.86 -2.74 -10.41
N GLU A 2 -9.03 -1.93 -9.73
CA GLU A 2 -7.63 -1.75 -10.09
C GLU A 2 -6.75 -2.54 -9.13
N GLU A 3 -5.79 -3.27 -9.69
CA GLU A 3 -4.78 -4.02 -8.94
C GLU A 3 -3.42 -3.61 -9.49
N PHE A 4 -2.47 -3.35 -8.60
CA PHE A 4 -1.10 -3.04 -8.98
C PHE A 4 -0.14 -3.64 -7.97
N GLU A 5 1.06 -3.94 -8.46
CA GLU A 5 2.14 -4.46 -7.65
C GLU A 5 3.13 -3.34 -7.34
N ILE A 6 3.68 -3.39 -6.13
CA ILE A 6 4.70 -2.48 -5.69
C ILE A 6 5.82 -3.25 -5.03
N SER A 7 7.03 -2.73 -5.15
CA SER A 7 8.17 -3.22 -4.40
C SER A 7 8.42 -2.26 -3.24
N ALA A 8 8.41 -2.80 -2.02
CA ALA A 8 8.76 -2.07 -0.82
C ALA A 8 9.94 -2.77 -0.14
N SER A 9 11.01 -2.01 0.03
CA SER A 9 12.22 -2.49 0.69
C SER A 9 12.27 -1.99 2.13
N ASP A 10 12.61 -2.90 3.03
CA ASP A 10 13.15 -2.56 4.34
C ASP A 10 14.68 -2.66 4.28
N GLU A 11 15.41 -2.17 5.30
CA GLU A 11 16.88 -2.12 5.36
C GLU A 11 17.57 -3.46 5.07
N ILE A 12 16.83 -4.56 5.14
CA ILE A 12 17.33 -5.92 5.04
C ILE A 12 16.89 -6.62 3.73
N LYS A 13 15.70 -6.32 3.20
CA LYS A 13 15.13 -7.01 2.02
C LYS A 13 14.11 -6.17 1.27
N GLU A 14 14.17 -6.25 -0.06
CA GLU A 14 13.08 -5.87 -0.96
C GLU A 14 11.98 -6.94 -0.91
N ARG A 15 10.73 -6.51 -0.76
CA ARG A 15 9.55 -7.38 -0.79
C ARG A 15 8.54 -6.81 -1.77
N ASN A 16 7.89 -7.70 -2.52
CA ASN A 16 6.81 -7.30 -3.40
C ASN A 16 5.47 -7.44 -2.68
N PHE A 17 4.61 -6.45 -2.88
CA PHE A 17 3.26 -6.43 -2.36
C PHE A 17 2.30 -6.21 -3.50
N LYS A 18 1.20 -6.95 -3.49
CA LYS A 18 0.08 -6.72 -4.39
C LYS A 18 -0.95 -5.87 -3.67
N LEU A 19 -1.38 -4.80 -4.31
CA LEU A 19 -2.44 -3.95 -3.80
C LEU A 19 -3.68 -4.05 -4.65
N LYS A 20 -4.82 -4.13 -3.97
CA LYS A 20 -6.12 -4.19 -4.59
C LYS A 20 -6.98 -3.04 -4.10
N SER A 21 -7.43 -2.20 -5.02
CA SER A 21 -8.32 -1.09 -4.72
C SER A 21 -9.73 -1.61 -4.42
N LEU A 22 -10.23 -1.33 -3.22
CA LEU A 22 -11.60 -1.63 -2.78
C LEU A 22 -12.58 -0.49 -3.06
N GLY A 23 -12.09 0.68 -3.50
CA GLY A 23 -12.87 1.91 -3.62
C GLY A 23 -12.83 2.75 -2.34
N ASN A 24 -13.30 4.00 -2.42
CA ASN A 24 -13.19 4.99 -1.33
C ASN A 24 -11.77 5.11 -0.74
N GLN A 25 -10.75 4.93 -1.60
CA GLN A 25 -9.33 4.99 -1.25
C GLN A 25 -8.85 3.91 -0.26
N TRP A 26 -9.63 2.84 -0.10
CA TRP A 26 -9.20 1.64 0.59
C TRP A 26 -8.43 0.71 -0.33
N TYR A 27 -7.35 0.16 0.19
CA TYR A 27 -6.50 -0.81 -0.48
C TYR A 27 -6.27 -2.01 0.41
N GLU A 28 -6.53 -3.21 -0.09
CA GLU A 28 -6.04 -4.44 0.52
C GLU A 28 -4.59 -4.64 0.09
N ILE A 29 -3.76 -5.07 1.03
CA ILE A 29 -2.35 -5.38 0.81
C ILE A 29 -2.17 -6.87 0.94
N TYR A 30 -1.57 -7.49 -0.07
CA TYR A 30 -1.22 -8.90 -0.10
C TYR A 30 0.29 -9.07 -0.21
N ASP A 31 0.83 -10.07 0.47
CA ASP A 31 2.23 -10.49 0.31
C ASP A 31 2.44 -11.36 -0.94
N GLU A 32 3.69 -11.74 -1.21
CA GLU A 32 4.07 -12.63 -2.33
C GLU A 32 3.39 -14.02 -2.24
N GLY A 33 2.97 -14.43 -1.04
CA GLY A 33 2.21 -15.66 -0.81
C GLY A 33 0.71 -15.50 -1.04
N SER A 34 0.25 -14.34 -1.51
CA SER A 34 -1.18 -13.97 -1.63
C SER A 34 -1.94 -13.95 -0.31
N ASN A 35 -1.24 -13.81 0.83
CA ASN A 35 -1.88 -13.64 2.12
C ASN A 35 -2.22 -12.15 2.32
N MET A 36 -3.44 -11.87 2.77
CA MET A 36 -3.85 -10.53 3.14
C MET A 36 -3.09 -10.10 4.40
N VAL A 37 -2.20 -9.12 4.27
CA VAL A 37 -1.35 -8.62 5.37
C VAL A 37 -1.89 -7.33 5.99
N GLY A 38 -2.92 -6.74 5.40
CA GLY A 38 -3.68 -5.64 5.99
C GLY A 38 -4.50 -4.84 4.98
N GLU A 39 -5.26 -3.89 5.50
CA GLU A 39 -5.95 -2.86 4.72
C GLU A 39 -5.40 -1.49 5.07
N ILE A 40 -5.21 -0.64 4.07
CA ILE A 40 -4.81 0.76 4.25
C ILE A 40 -5.79 1.67 3.55
N LYS A 41 -6.26 2.69 4.27
CA LYS A 41 -6.96 3.83 3.69
C LYS A 41 -6.00 4.98 3.49
N ILE A 42 -5.90 5.50 2.27
CA ILE A 42 -5.18 6.74 2.01
C ILE A 42 -6.17 7.88 2.04
N ASP A 43 -6.11 8.74 3.06
CA ASP A 43 -6.87 9.98 3.07
C ASP A 43 -6.08 11.08 2.31
N HIS A 44 -6.75 11.82 1.43
CA HIS A 44 -6.12 12.90 0.64
C HIS A 44 -5.72 14.10 1.51
N GLN A 45 -6.22 14.22 2.74
CA GLN A 45 -6.07 15.44 3.53
C GLN A 45 -4.97 15.39 4.60
N ASN A 46 -4.54 14.20 5.02
CA ASN A 46 -3.50 14.11 6.03
C ASN A 46 -2.55 12.95 5.79
N HIS A 47 -1.38 13.33 5.25
CA HIS A 47 -0.27 12.46 4.97
C HIS A 47 0.40 11.84 6.21
N GLU A 48 -0.19 11.93 7.39
CA GLU A 48 0.32 11.28 8.61
C GLU A 48 -0.71 10.34 9.24
N HIS A 49 -1.96 10.35 8.76
CA HIS A 49 -3.04 9.51 9.29
C HIS A 49 -3.36 8.38 8.31
N CYS A 50 -2.76 7.23 8.53
CA CYS A 50 -3.23 5.99 7.91
C CYS A 50 -4.15 5.28 8.89
N GLU A 51 -5.40 5.04 8.48
CA GLU A 51 -6.21 4.01 9.13
C GLU A 51 -5.77 2.67 8.54
N SER A 52 -5.03 1.91 9.35
CA SER A 52 -4.66 0.55 9.03
C SER A 52 -5.52 -0.42 9.84
N LYS A 53 -6.15 -1.39 9.17
CA LYS A 53 -6.89 -2.47 9.82
C LYS A 53 -6.18 -3.79 9.55
N GLY A 54 -5.87 -4.52 10.63
CA GLY A 54 -5.21 -5.82 10.53
C GLY A 54 -3.80 -5.77 9.92
N CYS A 55 -3.13 -4.61 9.93
CA CYS A 55 -1.85 -4.47 9.27
C CYS A 55 -0.72 -5.07 10.12
N THR A 56 -0.13 -6.14 9.60
CA THR A 56 0.98 -6.87 10.24
C THR A 56 2.33 -6.40 9.70
N LEU A 57 2.34 -5.30 8.93
CA LEU A 57 3.53 -4.73 8.31
C LEU A 57 4.15 -3.66 9.20
N ASP A 58 5.48 -3.64 9.26
CA ASP A 58 6.21 -2.61 9.97
C ASP A 58 6.04 -1.22 9.33
N LEU A 59 6.15 -0.17 10.15
CA LEU A 59 5.99 1.23 9.72
C LEU A 59 6.84 1.63 8.50
N PRO A 60 8.11 1.21 8.35
CA PRO A 60 8.91 1.52 7.17
C PRO A 60 8.32 0.97 5.88
N ILE A 61 7.85 -0.29 5.92
CA ILE A 61 7.20 -0.95 4.80
C ILE A 61 5.91 -0.22 4.46
N LEU A 62 5.06 0.07 5.45
CA LEU A 62 3.82 0.82 5.25
C LEU A 62 4.04 2.19 4.57
N ASN A 63 5.07 2.92 4.99
CA ASN A 63 5.42 4.20 4.38
C ASN A 63 5.88 4.04 2.92
N SER A 64 6.66 2.99 2.64
CA SER A 64 7.09 2.68 1.28
C SER A 64 5.90 2.30 0.40
N ILE A 65 4.96 1.51 0.93
CA ILE A 65 3.71 1.16 0.24
C ILE A 65 2.94 2.41 -0.14
N ARG A 66 2.75 3.31 0.83
CA ARG A 66 2.03 4.55 0.61
C ARG A 66 2.68 5.45 -0.44
N LYS A 67 4.01 5.58 -0.40
CA LYS A 67 4.76 6.34 -1.41
C LYS A 67 4.52 5.79 -2.81
N ASN A 68 4.54 4.47 -2.96
CA ASN A 68 4.28 3.82 -4.26
C ASN A 68 2.84 4.04 -4.74
N ILE A 69 1.84 3.94 -3.86
CA ILE A 69 0.43 4.23 -4.23
C ILE A 69 0.27 5.69 -4.70
N PHE A 70 0.92 6.63 -4.02
CA PHE A 70 0.90 8.04 -4.42
C PHE A 70 1.55 8.25 -5.79
N LEU A 71 2.73 7.67 -6.02
CA LEU A 71 3.40 7.74 -7.33
C LEU A 71 2.52 7.11 -8.42
N HIS A 72 1.92 5.96 -8.16
CA HIS A 72 1.02 5.31 -9.11
C HIS A 72 -0.13 6.23 -9.52
N LYS A 73 -0.82 6.87 -8.55
CA LYS A 73 -1.90 7.82 -8.87
C LYS A 73 -1.43 9.03 -9.66
N VAL A 74 -0.32 9.64 -9.27
CA VAL A 74 0.22 10.83 -9.96
C VAL A 74 0.62 10.52 -11.40
N PHE A 75 1.17 9.33 -11.66
CA PHE A 75 1.59 8.92 -13.00
C PHE A 75 0.50 8.21 -13.82
N SER A 76 -0.65 7.89 -13.23
CA SER A 76 -1.82 7.33 -13.93
C SER A 76 -2.84 8.38 -14.37
N GLU A 77 -2.64 9.66 -14.03
CA GLU A 77 -3.48 10.80 -14.46
C GLU A 77 -2.93 11.56 -15.70
N ASP A 78 -2.11 10.91 -16.55
CA ASP A 78 -1.66 11.45 -17.87
C ASP A 78 -2.36 10.76 -19.05
#